data_AF-A0A1M6HRX0-F1
#
_entry.id   AF-A0A1M6HRX0-F1
#
_cell.length_a   1.000
_cell.length_b   1.000
_cell.length_c   1.000
_cell.angle_alpha   90.00
_cell.angle_beta   90.00
_cell.angle_gamma   90.00
#
_symmetry.space_group_name_H-M   'P 1'
#
loop_
_entity.id
_entity.type
_entity.pdbx_description
1 polymer ?
#
loop_
_entity_poly.entity_id
_entity_poly.type
_entity_poly.pdbx_seq_one_letter_code
_entity_poly.pdbx_strand_id
1 'polypeptide(L)'
;MKIKSKTIIISVFLIIPLILFLSSYINFRSQKINNEHLESFKNNLMTTVQQKSYFDMKNITYFEWDRMYVIWPYTSRTEMQKIVGTKWTTADTYIGYLIFDKTWLGEHPLDDDIFHKLVFVKDNKVVLDVTLDRSDVDFTQINSPVINDNVLFDIDKTDGRNIIKISKQ
;
A
#
# COMPACT_ATOMS: atom_id res chain seq x y z
N MET A 1 -2.87 -4.73 -53.78
CA MET A 1 -3.91 -3.83 -53.22
C MET A 1 -3.23 -2.51 -52.85
N LYS A 2 -3.43 -1.41 -53.60
CA LYS A 2 -2.82 -0.10 -53.28
C LYS A 2 -3.57 0.51 -52.10
N ILE A 3 -3.00 0.43 -50.90
CA ILE A 3 -3.57 1.06 -49.71
C ILE A 3 -3.55 2.57 -49.95
N LYS A 4 -4.73 3.20 -49.93
CA LYS A 4 -4.84 4.66 -50.11
C LYS A 4 -4.28 5.34 -48.86
N SER A 5 -3.49 6.40 -49.03
CA SER A 5 -2.88 7.15 -47.92
C SER A 5 -3.89 7.58 -46.84
N LYS A 6 -5.13 7.90 -47.22
CA LYS A 6 -6.23 8.21 -46.30
C LYS A 6 -6.59 7.05 -45.35
N THR A 7 -6.52 5.81 -45.82
CA THR A 7 -6.76 4.61 -45.00
C THR A 7 -5.64 4.42 -43.98
N ILE A 8 -4.39 4.69 -44.36
CA ILE A 8 -3.24 4.62 -43.43
C ILE A 8 -3.38 5.66 -42.32
N ILE A 9 -3.76 6.89 -42.64
CA ILE A 9 -3.94 7.97 -41.65
C ILE A 9 -5.04 7.59 -40.64
N ILE A 10 -6.18 7.07 -41.10
CA ILE A 10 -7.28 6.64 -40.22
C ILE A 10 -6.83 5.46 -39.34
N SER A 11 -6.13 4.48 -39.91
CA SER A 11 -5.61 3.34 -39.15
C SER A 11 -4.61 3.79 -38.08
N VAL A 12 -3.68 4.70 -38.39
CA VAL A 12 -2.72 5.24 -37.42
C VAL A 12 -3.44 5.98 -36.29
N PHE A 13 -4.45 6.79 -36.62
CA PHE A 13 -5.24 7.54 -35.63
C PHE A 13 -6.03 6.63 -34.69
N LEU A 14 -6.42 5.44 -35.12
CA LEU A 14 -7.11 4.46 -34.26
C LEU A 14 -6.15 3.57 -33.47
N ILE A 15 -5.02 3.19 -34.07
CA ILE A 15 -4.06 2.25 -33.47
C ILE A 15 -3.27 2.92 -32.33
N ILE A 16 -2.84 4.18 -32.49
CA ILE A 16 -2.03 4.86 -31.45
C ILE A 16 -2.79 4.98 -30.12
N PRO A 17 -4.03 5.50 -30.06
CA PRO A 17 -4.78 5.57 -28.81
C PRO A 17 -5.02 4.19 -28.19
N LEU A 18 -5.25 3.16 -29.01
CA LEU A 18 -5.44 1.80 -28.54
C LEU A 18 -4.17 1.25 -27.87
N ILE A 19 -2.99 1.48 -28.45
CA ILE A 19 -1.72 1.07 -27.86
C ILE A 19 -1.49 1.79 -26.52
N LEU A 20 -1.75 3.10 -26.46
CA LEU A 20 -1.62 3.88 -25.22
C LEU A 20 -2.57 3.37 -24.13
N PHE A 21 -3.82 3.09 -24.49
CA PHE A 21 -4.82 2.52 -23.60
C PHE A 21 -4.38 1.15 -23.06
N LEU A 22 -3.97 0.24 -23.95
CA LEU A 22 -3.50 -1.10 -23.56
C LEU A 22 -2.28 -1.04 -22.65
N SER A 23 -1.30 -0.20 -22.96
CA SER A 23 -0.11 0.00 -22.13
C SER A 23 -0.48 0.49 -20.72
N SER A 24 -1.36 1.48 -20.64
CA SER A 24 -1.85 2.00 -19.35
C SER A 24 -2.66 0.95 -18.56
N TYR A 25 -3.50 0.17 -19.24
CA TYR A 25 -4.26 -0.90 -18.61
C TYR A 25 -3.36 -2.03 -18.08
N ILE A 26 -2.35 -2.44 -18.86
CA ILE A 26 -1.35 -3.43 -18.42
C ILE A 26 -0.62 -2.92 -17.16
N ASN A 27 -0.25 -1.64 -17.15
CA ASN A 27 0.39 -1.01 -15.99
C ASN A 27 -0.52 -0.97 -14.75
N PHE A 28 -1.80 -0.67 -14.93
CA PHE A 28 -2.79 -0.77 -13.85
C PHE A 28 -2.86 -2.21 -13.30
N ARG A 29 -2.99 -3.20 -14.18
CA ARG A 29 -3.08 -4.61 -13.78
C ARG A 29 -1.83 -5.12 -13.07
N SER A 30 -0.64 -4.64 -13.46
CA SER A 30 0.61 -5.04 -12.80
C SER A 30 0.84 -4.35 -11.45
N GLN A 31 0.27 -3.14 -11.26
CA GLN A 31 0.37 -2.37 -10.01
C GLN A 31 -0.77 -2.66 -9.03
N LYS A 32 -1.88 -3.26 -9.49
CA LYS A 32 -3.05 -3.50 -8.66
C LYS A 32 -2.73 -4.53 -7.58
N ILE A 33 -3.06 -4.17 -6.33
CA ILE A 33 -3.10 -5.09 -5.20
C ILE A 33 -4.55 -5.35 -4.80
N ASN A 34 -4.85 -6.58 -4.41
CA ASN A 34 -6.21 -7.00 -4.02
C ASN A 34 -6.46 -6.86 -2.51
N ASN A 35 -5.41 -6.65 -1.70
CA ASN A 35 -5.51 -6.56 -0.24
C ASN A 35 -6.27 -7.73 0.40
N GLU A 36 -6.08 -8.95 -0.11
CA GLU A 36 -6.83 -10.16 0.28
C GLU A 36 -6.72 -10.48 1.77
N HIS A 37 -5.62 -10.08 2.42
CA HIS A 37 -5.35 -10.32 3.84
C HIS A 37 -5.70 -9.13 4.76
N LEU A 38 -6.33 -8.06 4.25
CA LEU A 38 -6.56 -6.82 5.00
C LEU A 38 -7.39 -7.02 6.26
N GLU A 39 -8.58 -7.60 6.11
CA GLU A 39 -9.52 -7.78 7.22
C GLU A 39 -8.98 -8.77 8.26
N SER A 40 -8.39 -9.87 7.80
CA SER A 40 -7.82 -10.87 8.72
C SER A 40 -6.63 -10.30 9.50
N PHE A 41 -5.73 -9.57 8.84
CA PHE A 41 -4.62 -8.88 9.50
C PHE A 41 -5.11 -7.85 10.53
N LYS A 42 -6.04 -6.97 10.15
CA LYS A 42 -6.61 -5.96 11.07
C LYS A 42 -7.22 -6.60 12.30
N ASN A 43 -8.06 -7.63 12.12
CA ASN A 43 -8.69 -8.32 13.23
C ASN A 43 -7.67 -8.99 14.16
N ASN A 44 -6.65 -9.66 13.62
CA ASN A 44 -5.59 -10.29 14.41
C ASN A 44 -4.76 -9.25 15.18
N LEU A 45 -4.41 -8.14 14.52
CA LEU A 45 -3.66 -7.06 15.12
C LEU A 45 -4.45 -6.44 16.27
N MET A 46 -5.71 -6.09 16.06
CA MET A 46 -6.55 -5.48 17.10
C MET A 46 -6.74 -6.42 18.29
N THR A 47 -7.05 -7.69 18.03
CA THR A 47 -7.18 -8.71 19.09
C THR A 47 -5.89 -8.86 19.88
N THR A 48 -4.75 -8.91 19.18
CA THR A 48 -3.43 -9.06 19.79
C THR A 48 -3.07 -7.85 20.65
N VAL A 49 -3.27 -6.64 20.13
CA VAL A 49 -2.99 -5.38 20.83
C VAL A 49 -3.85 -5.26 22.09
N GLN A 50 -5.11 -5.67 22.05
CA GLN A 50 -5.99 -5.66 23.22
C GLN A 50 -5.54 -6.65 24.30
N GLN A 51 -5.20 -7.89 23.91
CA GLN A 51 -4.99 -8.99 24.86
C GLN A 51 -3.56 -9.12 25.38
N LYS A 52 -2.56 -8.64 24.64
CA LYS A 52 -1.14 -8.87 24.94
C LYS A 52 -0.41 -7.56 25.22
N SER A 53 0.79 -7.69 25.78
CA SER A 53 1.75 -6.58 25.97
C SER A 53 2.89 -6.61 24.94
N TYR A 54 3.04 -7.70 24.20
CA TYR A 54 4.00 -7.84 23.12
C TYR A 54 3.49 -8.85 22.08
N PHE A 55 4.04 -8.81 20.87
CA PHE A 55 3.75 -9.80 19.84
C PHE A 55 4.89 -9.91 18.82
N ASP A 56 4.94 -11.06 18.15
CA ASP A 56 5.73 -11.24 16.93
C ASP A 56 4.82 -10.95 15.74
N MET A 57 5.28 -10.13 14.80
CA MET A 57 4.53 -9.81 13.57
C MET A 57 4.21 -11.08 12.76
N LYS A 58 5.08 -12.09 12.77
CA LYS A 58 4.84 -13.38 12.10
C LYS A 58 3.58 -14.10 12.60
N ASN A 59 3.24 -13.92 13.87
CA ASN A 59 2.07 -14.57 14.46
C ASN A 59 0.73 -13.91 14.04
N ILE A 60 0.78 -12.71 13.45
CA ILE A 60 -0.42 -11.99 12.99
C ILE A 60 -0.46 -11.80 11.46
N THR A 61 0.61 -12.18 10.75
CA THR A 61 0.74 -12.08 9.29
C THR A 61 0.69 -13.47 8.64
N TYR A 62 -0.50 -13.90 8.21
CA TYR A 62 -0.69 -15.19 7.50
C TYR A 62 -0.40 -15.09 5.99
N PHE A 63 0.62 -14.34 5.62
CA PHE A 63 1.06 -14.11 4.25
C PHE A 63 2.56 -13.85 4.23
N GLU A 64 3.20 -14.08 3.09
CA GLU A 64 4.63 -13.86 2.94
C GLU A 64 4.96 -12.37 2.71
N TRP A 65 5.97 -11.88 3.41
CA TRP A 65 6.51 -10.54 3.26
C TRP A 65 7.99 -10.51 3.66
N ASP A 66 8.78 -9.62 3.06
CA ASP A 66 10.20 -9.44 3.38
C ASP A 66 10.42 -8.16 4.22
N ARG A 67 9.65 -7.11 3.90
CA ARG A 67 9.76 -5.78 4.51
C ARG A 67 8.39 -5.20 4.83
N MET A 68 8.28 -4.52 5.97
CA MET A 68 7.13 -3.70 6.33
C MET A 68 7.60 -2.25 6.49
N TYR A 69 6.88 -1.33 5.85
CA TYR A 69 7.11 0.11 5.94
C TYR A 69 5.98 0.75 6.74
N VAL A 70 6.35 1.62 7.68
CA VAL A 70 5.41 2.51 8.35
C VAL A 70 5.38 3.83 7.58
N ILE A 71 4.23 4.14 7.00
CA ILE A 71 3.98 5.38 6.31
C ILE A 71 3.27 6.33 7.27
N TRP A 72 3.85 7.51 7.41
CA TRP A 72 3.40 8.51 8.36
C TRP A 72 2.17 9.27 7.86
N PRO A 73 1.40 9.89 8.78
CA PRO A 73 0.38 10.87 8.41
C PRO A 73 0.94 11.93 7.45
N TYR A 74 0.06 12.50 6.64
CA TYR A 74 0.36 13.52 5.63
C TYR A 74 1.31 13.09 4.51
N THR A 75 1.64 11.79 4.42
CA THR A 75 2.45 11.28 3.30
C THR A 75 1.60 11.16 2.04
N SER A 76 1.99 11.85 0.98
CA SER A 76 1.34 11.73 -0.33
C SER A 76 1.58 10.35 -0.96
N ARG A 77 0.72 9.95 -1.88
CA ARG A 77 0.87 8.70 -2.64
C ARG A 77 2.21 8.63 -3.36
N THR A 78 2.64 9.72 -3.99
CA THR A 78 3.93 9.77 -4.68
C THR A 78 5.09 9.56 -3.71
N GLU A 79 5.01 10.12 -2.50
CA GLU A 79 6.01 9.92 -1.45
C GLU A 79 5.98 8.49 -0.91
N MET A 80 4.80 7.92 -0.66
CA MET A 80 4.66 6.51 -0.25
C MET A 80 5.35 5.58 -1.24
N GLN A 81 5.09 5.77 -2.54
CA GLN A 81 5.70 4.95 -3.60
C GLN A 81 7.21 5.12 -3.68
N LYS A 82 7.74 6.32 -3.38
CA LYS A 82 9.18 6.57 -3.29
C LYS A 82 9.80 5.89 -2.06
N ILE A 83 9.16 5.99 -0.90
CA ILE A 83 9.62 5.38 0.36
C ILE A 83 9.72 3.86 0.22
N VAL A 84 8.68 3.24 -0.33
CA VAL A 84 8.62 1.79 -0.53
C VAL A 84 9.48 1.34 -1.72
N GLY A 85 9.73 2.23 -2.68
CA GLY A 85 10.54 1.96 -3.87
C GLY A 85 9.80 1.18 -4.97
N THR A 86 8.47 1.10 -4.89
CA THR A 86 7.63 0.42 -5.89
C THR A 86 6.30 1.16 -6.04
N LYS A 87 5.67 1.02 -7.21
CA LYS A 87 4.35 1.63 -7.47
C LYS A 87 3.26 0.59 -7.31
N TRP A 88 2.17 0.96 -6.64
CA TRP A 88 0.99 0.12 -6.51
C TRP A 88 -0.29 0.96 -6.53
N THR A 89 -1.42 0.29 -6.71
CA THR A 89 -2.76 0.87 -6.66
C THR A 89 -3.72 -0.06 -5.93
N THR A 90 -4.54 0.51 -5.06
CA THR A 90 -5.68 -0.16 -4.42
C THR A 90 -6.99 0.07 -5.17
N ALA A 91 -6.97 0.74 -6.33
CA ALA A 91 -8.17 1.03 -7.09
C ALA A 91 -8.80 -0.26 -7.65
N ASP A 92 -10.09 -0.43 -7.41
CA ASP A 92 -10.81 -1.63 -7.86
C ASP A 92 -10.93 -1.71 -9.38
N THR A 93 -11.09 -0.55 -10.02
CA THR A 93 -11.34 -0.43 -11.45
C THR A 93 -10.28 0.42 -12.14
N TYR A 94 -10.07 0.18 -13.43
CA TYR A 94 -9.16 0.98 -14.23
C TYR A 94 -9.61 2.45 -14.33
N ILE A 95 -10.92 2.71 -14.37
CA ILE A 95 -11.45 4.08 -14.34
C ILE A 95 -11.14 4.74 -12.99
N GLY A 96 -11.34 4.02 -11.88
CA GLY A 96 -10.96 4.49 -10.55
C GLY A 96 -9.47 4.83 -10.47
N TYR A 97 -8.60 3.98 -11.03
CA TYR A 97 -7.17 4.25 -11.14
C TYR A 97 -6.87 5.54 -11.93
N LEU A 98 -7.53 5.74 -13.08
CA LEU A 98 -7.33 6.95 -13.87
C LEU A 98 -7.81 8.22 -13.16
N ILE A 99 -8.86 8.14 -12.35
CA ILE A 99 -9.42 9.30 -11.65
C ILE A 99 -8.69 9.56 -10.35
N PHE A 100 -8.57 8.57 -9.48
CA PHE A 100 -8.10 8.76 -8.11
C PHE A 100 -6.59 8.55 -7.96
N ASP A 101 -5.94 7.77 -8.83
CA ASP A 101 -4.51 7.48 -8.68
C ASP A 101 -3.62 8.25 -9.67
N LYS A 102 -4.20 8.75 -10.77
CA LYS A 102 -3.48 9.54 -11.79
C LYS A 102 -3.76 11.02 -11.72
N THR A 103 -4.75 11.46 -10.96
CA THR A 103 -5.04 12.87 -10.77
C THR A 103 -4.79 13.28 -9.32
N TRP A 104 -4.79 14.59 -9.08
CA TRP A 104 -4.61 15.17 -7.75
C TRP A 104 -5.67 14.73 -6.72
N LEU A 105 -6.81 14.18 -7.15
CA LEU A 105 -7.94 13.80 -6.28
C LEU A 105 -7.64 12.69 -5.28
N GLY A 106 -6.65 11.82 -5.53
CA GLY A 106 -6.26 10.77 -4.58
C GLY A 106 -4.77 10.77 -4.28
N GLU A 107 -4.14 11.94 -4.37
CA GLU A 107 -2.73 12.13 -4.03
C GLU A 107 -2.50 12.12 -2.52
N HIS A 108 -3.52 12.46 -1.71
CA HIS A 108 -3.41 12.57 -0.25
C HIS A 108 -4.31 11.56 0.47
N PRO A 109 -3.95 10.28 0.53
CA PRO A 109 -4.74 9.24 1.22
C PRO A 109 -4.54 9.23 2.74
N LEU A 110 -3.70 10.12 3.28
CA LEU A 110 -3.38 10.28 4.70
C LEU A 110 -3.41 11.76 5.08
N ASP A 111 -4.49 12.47 4.75
CA ASP A 111 -4.63 13.92 4.95
C ASP A 111 -4.99 14.35 6.39
N ASP A 112 -4.93 13.41 7.35
CA ASP A 112 -5.26 13.60 8.75
C ASP A 112 -4.18 12.96 9.66
N ASP A 113 -3.88 13.58 10.80
CA ASP A 113 -2.86 13.10 11.74
C ASP A 113 -3.26 11.83 12.47
N ILE A 114 -4.55 11.48 12.45
CA ILE A 114 -5.09 10.25 13.06
C ILE A 114 -4.75 8.99 12.25
N PHE A 115 -4.41 9.11 10.96
CA PHE A 115 -4.16 7.94 10.11
C PHE A 115 -2.69 7.73 9.79
N HIS A 116 -2.28 6.47 9.85
CA HIS A 116 -1.00 6.03 9.31
C HIS A 116 -1.22 4.74 8.50
N LYS A 117 -0.21 4.33 7.74
CA LYS A 117 -0.29 3.11 6.91
C LYS A 117 0.83 2.13 7.22
N LEU A 118 0.51 0.85 7.16
CA LEU A 118 1.49 -0.23 7.06
C LEU A 118 1.48 -0.76 5.62
N VAL A 119 2.66 -0.80 5.00
CA VAL A 119 2.83 -1.35 3.66
C VAL A 119 3.79 -2.53 3.72
N PHE A 120 3.27 -3.72 3.43
CA PHE A 120 4.05 -4.96 3.40
C PHE A 120 4.48 -5.26 1.97
N VAL A 121 5.75 -5.66 1.82
CA VAL A 121 6.41 -5.90 0.53
C VAL A 121 7.01 -7.30 0.50
N LYS A 122 6.76 -8.03 -0.59
CA LYS A 122 7.40 -9.30 -0.93
C LYS A 122 8.01 -9.20 -2.32
N ASP A 123 9.29 -9.55 -2.48
CA ASP A 123 10.00 -9.55 -3.76
C ASP A 123 9.83 -8.23 -4.56
N ASN A 124 9.96 -7.09 -3.86
CA ASN A 124 9.75 -5.73 -4.37
C ASN A 124 8.32 -5.39 -4.86
N LYS A 125 7.32 -6.19 -4.50
CA LYS A 125 5.91 -5.92 -4.76
C LYS A 125 5.15 -5.72 -3.46
N VAL A 126 4.24 -4.75 -3.42
CA VAL A 126 3.33 -4.59 -2.29
C VAL A 126 2.37 -5.76 -2.27
N VAL A 127 2.25 -6.42 -1.12
CA VAL A 127 1.31 -7.53 -0.89
C VAL A 127 0.15 -7.11 0.00
N LEU A 128 0.34 -6.09 0.83
CA LEU A 128 -0.70 -5.55 1.69
C LEU A 128 -0.47 -4.06 1.98
N ASP A 129 -1.52 -3.26 1.82
CA ASP A 129 -1.60 -1.86 2.22
C ASP A 129 -2.74 -1.70 3.23
N VAL A 130 -2.40 -1.29 4.44
CA VAL A 130 -3.34 -1.18 5.58
C VAL A 130 -3.33 0.24 6.12
N THR A 131 -4.46 0.94 6.04
CA THR A 131 -4.67 2.18 6.80
C THR A 131 -5.15 1.84 8.21
N LEU A 132 -4.53 2.45 9.22
CA LEU A 132 -4.81 2.26 10.64
C LEU A 132 -5.07 3.61 11.30
N ASP A 133 -6.01 3.62 12.24
CA ASP A 133 -6.26 4.73 13.16
C ASP A 133 -5.26 4.66 14.33
N ARG A 134 -4.59 5.78 14.61
CA ARG A 134 -3.57 5.89 15.67
C ARG A 134 -4.15 5.88 17.07
N SER A 135 -5.46 6.10 17.23
CA SER A 135 -6.14 5.92 18.51
C SER A 135 -6.23 4.44 18.89
N ASP A 136 -6.42 3.56 17.91
CA ASP A 136 -6.49 2.11 18.11
C ASP A 136 -5.09 1.49 18.24
N VAL A 137 -4.18 1.85 17.34
CA VAL A 137 -2.81 1.33 17.30
C VAL A 137 -1.87 2.32 16.63
N ASP A 138 -0.69 2.58 17.19
CA ASP A 138 0.23 3.59 16.66
C ASP A 138 1.63 3.01 16.41
N PHE A 139 1.97 2.77 15.14
CA PHE A 139 3.30 2.32 14.72
C PHE A 139 4.28 3.47 14.39
N THR A 140 3.87 4.73 14.55
CA THR A 140 4.65 5.90 14.07
C THR A 140 5.97 6.12 14.80
N GLN A 141 6.29 5.37 15.86
CA GLN A 141 7.63 5.38 16.46
C GLN A 141 8.69 4.58 15.69
N ILE A 142 8.28 3.84 14.65
CA ILE A 142 9.18 3.04 13.82
C ILE A 142 9.57 3.86 12.58
N ASN A 143 10.86 4.22 12.52
CA ASN A 143 11.40 5.10 11.48
C ASN A 143 12.12 4.36 10.35
N SER A 144 12.37 3.07 10.52
CA SER A 144 13.09 2.22 9.56
C SER A 144 12.19 1.10 9.06
N PRO A 145 12.38 0.62 7.81
CA PRO A 145 11.71 -0.57 7.33
C PRO A 145 11.99 -1.74 8.27
N VAL A 146 10.94 -2.44 8.68
CA VAL A 146 11.05 -3.67 9.47
C VAL A 146 11.34 -4.81 8.52
N ILE A 147 12.44 -5.53 8.76
CA ILE A 147 12.80 -6.73 8.02
C ILE A 147 12.13 -7.94 8.67
N ASN A 148 11.64 -8.88 7.87
CA ASN A 148 11.01 -10.09 8.38
C ASN A 148 12.04 -11.09 8.96
N ASP A 149 12.57 -10.80 10.15
CA ASP A 149 13.58 -11.63 10.84
C ASP A 149 13.23 -11.83 12.32
N ASN A 150 12.05 -12.41 12.60
CA ASN A 150 11.53 -12.66 13.96
C ASN A 150 11.48 -11.39 14.82
N VAL A 151 10.96 -10.30 14.25
CA VAL A 151 10.89 -9.01 14.95
C VAL A 151 9.75 -9.05 15.97
N LEU A 152 10.12 -8.82 17.23
CA LEU A 152 9.21 -8.62 18.34
C LEU A 152 8.84 -7.16 18.50
N PHE A 153 7.59 -6.94 18.88
CA PHE A 153 7.01 -5.63 19.14
C PHE A 153 6.47 -5.56 20.55
N ASP A 154 6.82 -4.51 21.27
CA ASP A 154 6.24 -4.15 22.55
C ASP A 154 5.04 -3.21 22.33
N ILE A 155 4.00 -3.39 23.14
CA ILE A 155 2.81 -2.55 23.15
C ILE A 155 2.85 -1.69 24.41
N ASP A 156 3.15 -0.42 24.22
CA ASP A 156 3.11 0.58 25.27
C ASP A 156 1.71 1.20 25.36
N LYS A 157 1.07 1.04 26.52
CA LYS A 157 -0.32 1.46 26.79
C LYS A 157 -0.42 2.64 27.77
N THR A 158 0.70 3.27 28.17
CA THR A 158 0.69 4.27 29.26
C THR A 158 -0.11 5.53 28.93
N ASP A 159 -0.16 5.92 27.66
CA ASP A 159 -0.69 7.21 27.23
C ASP A 159 -2.11 7.10 26.64
N GLY A 160 -2.86 6.05 26.99
CA GLY A 160 -4.22 5.79 26.48
C GLY A 160 -4.29 5.40 24.99
N ARG A 161 -3.14 5.32 24.31
CA ARG A 161 -2.96 4.76 22.96
C ARG A 161 -2.14 3.49 23.04
N ASN A 162 -2.30 2.61 22.07
CA ASN A 162 -1.47 1.42 21.94
C ASN A 162 -0.27 1.72 21.03
N ILE A 163 0.79 2.28 21.62
CA ILE A 163 2.01 2.63 20.89
C ILE A 163 2.85 1.37 20.67
N ILE A 164 3.19 1.10 19.41
CA ILE A 164 3.95 -0.07 19.01
C ILE A 164 5.41 0.30 18.81
N LYS A 165 6.31 -0.40 19.51
CA LYS A 165 7.75 -0.19 19.45
C LYS A 165 8.43 -1.50 19.12
N ILE A 166 9.54 -1.43 18.37
CA ILE A 166 10.39 -2.61 18.18
C ILE A 166 11.01 -2.94 19.53
N SER A 167 10.82 -4.17 20.01
CA SER A 167 11.44 -4.63 21.26
C SER A 167 12.95 -4.56 21.12
N LYS A 168 13.63 -3.97 22.11
CA LYS A 168 15.09 -4.00 22.14
C LYS A 168 15.53 -5.44 22.40
N GLN A 169 16.30 -6.02 21.47
CA GLN A 169 17.04 -7.26 21.73
C GLN A 169 18.14 -7.03 22.77
#